data_AF-A0A3E4TNW9-F1
#
_entry.id   AF-A0A3E4TNW9-F1
#
_cell.length_a   1.000
_cell.length_b   1.000
_cell.length_c   1.000
_cell.angle_alpha   90.00
_cell.angle_beta   90.00
_cell.angle_gamma   90.00
#
_symmetry.space_group_name_H-M   'P 1'
#
loop_
_entity.id
_entity.type
_entity.pdbx_description
1 polymer ?
#
loop_
_entity_poly.entity_id
_entity_poly.type
_entity_poly.pdbx_seq_one_letter_code
_entity_poly.pdbx_strand_id
1 'polypeptide(L)'
;MKKNGWEGISKTNFHRVLYFAAVLSTVFLKDYEWTYSFSNTIFGPRNKDITGELDELFMKGFLMLSNRKVISNRVEEKYVISDAGCEALEKTCFILDSEKSKLLWLEIIVNVLSVYGESFLSKLIKEDPNVSSMNSLHQNGNIPCTNTDENLTIELYKYLKKSGKDRLNLESSLDEEYLMLFFDLLYRKYKEDK
;
A
#
# COMPACT_ATOMS: atom_id res chain seq x y z
N MET A 1 -15.28 14.94 -2.50
CA MET A 1 -15.42 14.45 -1.10
C MET A 1 -14.29 13.46 -0.85
N LYS A 2 -13.50 13.60 0.23
CA LYS A 2 -12.45 12.64 0.63
C LYS A 2 -13.10 11.30 0.97
N LYS A 3 -13.32 10.43 -0.03
CA LYS A 3 -14.05 9.14 0.12
C LYS A 3 -13.48 8.25 1.23
N ASN A 4 -12.22 8.46 1.59
CA ASN A 4 -11.42 7.55 2.39
C ASN A 4 -11.07 8.11 3.79
N GLY A 5 -11.63 9.26 4.17
CA GLY A 5 -11.41 9.86 5.49
C GLY A 5 -9.99 10.38 5.75
N TRP A 6 -9.07 10.29 4.78
CA TRP A 6 -7.70 10.80 4.92
C TRP A 6 -7.64 12.29 4.62
N GLU A 7 -7.02 13.07 5.52
CA GLU A 7 -6.89 14.52 5.37
C GLU A 7 -5.81 14.95 4.36
N GLY A 8 -4.97 14.00 3.98
CA GLY A 8 -3.91 14.09 2.99
C GLY A 8 -3.04 12.86 3.13
N ILE A 9 -2.05 12.71 2.26
CA ILE A 9 -1.10 11.59 2.33
C ILE A 9 0.32 12.13 2.43
N SER A 10 1.12 11.57 3.34
CA SER A 10 2.56 11.82 3.37
C SER A 10 3.27 10.98 2.31
N LYS A 11 4.46 11.40 1.87
CA LYS A 11 5.28 10.58 0.96
C LYS A 11 5.48 9.16 1.48
N THR A 12 5.73 9.02 2.79
CA THR A 12 5.90 7.71 3.43
C THR A 12 4.63 6.86 3.32
N ASN A 13 3.45 7.43 3.56
CA ASN A 13 2.20 6.67 3.41
C ASN A 13 1.94 6.28 1.95
N PHE A 14 2.30 7.13 0.99
CA PHE A 14 2.22 6.80 -0.43
C PHE A 14 3.10 5.59 -0.79
N HIS A 15 4.35 5.55 -0.31
CA HIS A 15 5.22 4.38 -0.50
C HIS A 15 4.61 3.10 0.08
N ARG A 16 3.95 3.18 1.25
CA ARG A 16 3.37 2.01 1.93
C ARG A 16 2.14 1.46 1.23
N VAL A 17 1.28 2.35 0.73
CA VAL A 17 0.13 1.96 -0.09
C VAL A 17 0.61 1.25 -1.36
N LEU A 18 1.57 1.85 -2.08
CA LEU A 18 2.11 1.25 -3.30
C LEU A 18 2.90 -0.03 -3.03
N TYR A 19 3.55 -0.13 -1.87
CA TYR A 19 4.20 -1.35 -1.41
C TYR A 19 3.19 -2.50 -1.26
N PHE A 20 2.11 -2.30 -0.49
CA PHE A 20 1.10 -3.34 -0.31
C PHE A 20 0.42 -3.69 -1.64
N ALA A 21 0.14 -2.70 -2.49
CA ALA A 21 -0.35 -2.95 -3.82
C ALA A 21 0.62 -3.83 -4.63
N ALA A 22 1.92 -3.57 -4.56
CA ALA A 22 2.94 -4.34 -5.27
C ALA A 22 3.02 -5.79 -4.76
N VAL A 23 3.26 -6.00 -3.46
CA VAL A 23 3.54 -7.34 -2.91
C VAL A 23 2.33 -8.26 -2.96
N LEU A 24 1.11 -7.72 -2.96
CA LEU A 24 -0.12 -8.52 -3.07
C LEU A 24 -0.63 -8.61 -4.52
N SER A 25 -0.16 -7.75 -5.45
CA SER A 25 -0.70 -7.64 -6.82
C SER A 25 -0.83 -8.97 -7.53
N THR A 26 0.18 -9.83 -7.48
CA THR A 26 0.22 -11.08 -8.25
C THR A 26 -0.86 -12.09 -7.86
N VAL A 27 -1.51 -11.91 -6.71
CA VAL A 27 -2.65 -12.74 -6.30
C VAL A 27 -3.95 -12.27 -6.95
N PHE A 28 -4.09 -10.96 -7.16
CA PHE A 28 -5.32 -10.30 -7.62
C PHE A 28 -5.27 -9.93 -9.12
N LEU A 29 -4.07 -9.74 -9.65
CA LEU A 29 -3.79 -9.36 -11.04
C LEU A 29 -2.87 -10.40 -11.68
N LYS A 30 -3.41 -11.60 -11.96
CA LYS A 30 -2.62 -12.77 -12.41
C LYS A 30 -1.82 -12.53 -13.70
N ASP A 31 -2.34 -11.67 -14.58
CA ASP A 31 -1.74 -11.36 -15.88
C ASP A 31 -1.03 -9.99 -15.90
N TYR A 32 -0.91 -9.33 -14.75
CA TYR A 32 -0.23 -8.04 -14.64
C TYR A 32 1.13 -8.19 -13.99
N GLU A 33 2.18 -7.83 -14.72
CA GLU A 33 3.52 -7.77 -14.17
C GLU A 33 3.74 -6.42 -13.46
N TRP A 34 3.79 -6.44 -12.14
CA TRP A 34 4.10 -5.24 -11.37
C TRP A 34 5.59 -4.92 -11.51
N THR A 35 5.92 -3.80 -12.16
CA THR A 35 7.31 -3.44 -12.50
C THR A 35 8.04 -2.65 -11.43
N TYR A 36 7.36 -2.29 -10.34
CA TYR A 36 7.98 -1.54 -9.24
C TYR A 36 8.55 -2.48 -8.19
N SER A 37 9.81 -2.23 -7.82
CA SER A 37 10.45 -2.88 -6.67
C SER A 37 10.46 -1.95 -5.46
N PHE A 38 10.50 -2.54 -4.27
CA PHE A 38 10.69 -1.82 -3.02
C PHE A 38 11.91 -2.38 -2.33
N SER A 39 12.70 -1.52 -1.70
CA SER A 39 13.78 -1.93 -0.82
C SER A 39 13.38 -1.73 0.63
N ASN A 40 13.75 -2.67 1.49
CA ASN A 40 13.59 -2.52 2.93
C ASN A 40 14.57 -1.47 3.45
N THR A 41 14.09 -0.56 4.28
CA THR A 41 14.88 0.47 4.95
C THR A 41 14.47 0.56 6.42
N ILE A 42 15.26 1.26 7.23
CA ILE A 42 14.93 1.51 8.65
C ILE A 42 13.57 2.23 8.85
N PHE A 43 13.04 2.88 7.82
CA PHE A 43 11.75 3.58 7.85
C PHE A 43 10.60 2.79 7.20
N GLY A 44 10.89 1.55 6.78
CA GLY A 44 10.00 0.67 6.04
C GLY A 44 10.32 0.63 4.53
N PRO A 45 9.45 -0.03 3.74
CA PRO A 45 9.61 -0.17 2.30
C PRO A 45 9.69 1.18 1.60
N ARG A 46 10.69 1.34 0.72
CA ARG A 46 10.88 2.53 -0.09
C ARG A 46 11.24 2.17 -1.52
N ASN A 47 10.76 2.98 -2.45
CA ASN A 47 11.22 2.99 -3.84
C ASN A 47 11.77 4.40 -4.10
N LYS A 48 13.00 4.51 -4.62
CA LYS A 48 13.66 5.81 -4.81
C LYS A 48 12.98 6.66 -5.88
N ASP A 49 12.46 6.02 -6.92
CA ASP A 49 11.87 6.68 -8.10
C ASP A 49 10.55 7.36 -7.72
N ILE A 50 9.73 6.68 -6.91
CA ILE A 50 8.45 7.23 -6.39
C ILE A 50 8.64 8.56 -5.64
N THR A 51 9.75 8.74 -4.92
CA THR A 51 9.98 10.01 -4.20
C THR A 51 10.12 11.18 -5.19
N GLY A 52 10.85 10.98 -6.29
CA GLY A 52 11.04 12.00 -7.33
C GLY A 52 9.74 12.32 -8.06
N GLU A 53 8.94 11.29 -8.37
CA GLU A 53 7.65 11.46 -9.04
C GLU A 53 6.66 12.32 -8.22
N LEU A 54 6.59 12.12 -6.90
CA LEU A 54 5.74 12.95 -6.05
C LEU A 54 6.16 14.43 -6.05
N ASP A 55 7.46 14.70 -6.07
CA ASP A 55 7.98 16.06 -6.17
C ASP A 55 7.66 16.67 -7.53
N GLU A 56 7.78 15.91 -8.62
CA GLU A 56 7.41 16.37 -9.95
C GLU A 56 5.91 16.68 -10.07
N LEU A 57 5.05 15.80 -9.55
CA LEU A 57 3.61 16.03 -9.52
C LEU A 57 3.24 17.29 -8.72
N PHE A 58 3.93 17.55 -7.61
CA PHE A 58 3.76 18.77 -6.83
C PHE A 58 4.23 20.01 -7.61
N MET A 59 5.40 19.96 -8.23
CA MET A 59 5.95 21.07 -9.03
C MET A 59 5.09 21.40 -10.27
N LYS A 60 4.45 20.39 -10.86
CA LYS A 60 3.46 20.56 -11.95
C LYS A 60 2.12 21.11 -11.46
N GLY A 61 1.92 21.29 -10.16
CA GLY A 61 0.68 21.78 -9.57
C GLY A 61 -0.45 20.74 -9.52
N PHE A 62 -0.14 19.45 -9.72
CA PHE A 62 -1.13 18.37 -9.64
C PHE A 62 -1.39 17.91 -8.20
N LEU A 63 -0.47 18.22 -7.29
CA LEU A 63 -0.65 18.04 -5.85
C LEU A 63 -0.64 19.38 -5.13
N MET A 64 -1.39 19.48 -4.04
CA MET A 64 -1.41 20.63 -3.13
C MET A 64 -0.99 20.18 -1.73
N LEU A 65 -0.24 21.04 -1.05
CA LEU A 65 0.12 20.85 0.34
C LEU A 65 -1.12 21.07 1.21
N SER A 66 -1.60 20.02 1.89
CA SER A 66 -2.75 20.10 2.80
C SER A 66 -2.33 20.38 4.24
N ASN A 67 -1.15 19.90 4.65
CA ASN A 67 -0.61 20.11 5.99
C ASN A 67 0.91 20.11 5.96
N ARG A 68 1.51 20.97 6.79
CA ARG A 68 2.95 21.00 7.04
C ARG A 68 3.21 21.17 8.52
N LYS A 69 3.98 20.26 9.09
CA LYS A 69 4.39 20.28 10.50
C LYS A 69 5.90 20.19 10.60
N VAL A 70 6.51 21.19 11.23
CA VAL A 70 7.95 21.21 11.50
C VAL A 70 8.17 20.67 12.91
N ILE A 71 8.94 19.59 13.03
CA ILE A 71 9.26 18.93 14.30
C ILE A 71 10.78 18.87 14.41
N SER A 72 11.39 19.80 15.15
CA SER A 72 12.83 19.87 15.45
C SER A 72 13.77 19.58 14.27
N ASN A 73 14.03 18.29 13.97
CA ASN A 73 14.92 17.81 12.91
C ASN A 73 14.21 17.27 11.66
N ARG A 74 12.88 17.34 11.57
CA ARG A 74 12.11 16.83 10.42
C ARG A 74 10.94 17.72 10.05
N VAL A 75 10.57 17.66 8.78
CA VAL A 75 9.37 18.29 8.23
C VAL A 75 8.43 17.17 7.79
N GLU A 76 7.20 17.21 8.29
CA GLU A 76 6.12 16.31 7.87
C GLU A 76 5.18 17.10 6.96
N GLU A 77 5.05 16.65 5.72
CA GLU A 77 4.17 17.23 4.72
C GLU A 77 3.13 16.21 4.28
N LYS A 78 1.91 16.68 4.12
CA LYS A 78 0.79 15.91 3.56
C LYS A 78 0.27 16.62 2.32
N TYR A 79 -0.08 15.81 1.34
CA TYR A 79 -0.54 16.29 0.04
C TYR A 79 -1.94 15.76 -0.26
N VAL A 80 -2.67 16.54 -1.05
CA VAL A 80 -3.93 16.15 -1.68
C VAL A 80 -3.82 16.42 -3.17
N ILE A 81 -4.61 15.70 -3.98
CA ILE A 81 -4.72 16.02 -5.40
C ILE A 81 -5.35 17.40 -5.60
N SER A 82 -4.84 18.17 -6.56
CA SER A 82 -5.42 19.45 -6.99
C SER A 82 -6.52 19.24 -8.02
N ASP A 83 -7.34 20.26 -8.27
CA ASP A 83 -8.33 20.20 -9.35
C ASP A 83 -7.65 19.99 -10.71
N ALA A 84 -6.51 20.63 -10.95
CA ALA A 84 -5.70 20.40 -12.15
C ALA A 84 -5.17 18.96 -12.24
N GLY A 85 -4.80 18.34 -11.11
CA GLY A 85 -4.42 16.94 -11.04
C GLY A 85 -5.57 15.99 -11.34
N CYS A 86 -6.77 16.29 -10.83
CA CYS A 86 -7.99 15.53 -11.15
C CYS A 86 -8.28 15.58 -12.64
N GLU A 87 -8.27 16.77 -13.25
CA GLU A 87 -8.46 16.92 -14.70
C GLU A 87 -7.42 16.16 -15.52
N ALA A 88 -6.16 16.18 -15.10
CA ALA A 88 -5.09 15.45 -15.77
C ALA A 88 -5.34 13.94 -15.74
N LEU A 89 -5.75 13.37 -14.61
CA LEU A 89 -6.09 11.95 -14.49
C LEU A 89 -7.26 11.55 -15.38
N GLU A 90 -8.33 12.33 -15.39
CA GLU A 90 -9.52 12.06 -16.22
C GLU A 90 -9.18 12.06 -17.70
N LYS A 91 -8.31 12.98 -18.15
CA LYS A 91 -7.91 13.11 -19.56
C LYS A 91 -6.86 12.09 -20.01
N THR A 92 -6.17 11.41 -19.09
CA THR A 92 -5.04 10.53 -19.43
C THR A 92 -5.20 9.12 -18.89
N CYS A 93 -5.17 8.92 -17.58
CA CYS A 93 -5.16 7.60 -16.97
C CYS A 93 -6.52 6.90 -17.08
N PHE A 94 -7.64 7.61 -16.92
CA PHE A 94 -8.96 6.97 -16.86
C PHE A 94 -9.53 6.59 -18.24
N ILE A 95 -8.92 7.07 -19.31
CA ILE A 95 -9.29 6.71 -20.69
C ILE A 95 -8.50 5.52 -21.24
N LEU A 96 -7.45 5.08 -20.54
CA LEU A 96 -6.61 3.96 -20.98
C LEU A 96 -7.16 2.63 -20.44
N ASP A 97 -7.76 1.84 -21.33
CA ASP A 97 -8.30 0.53 -20.97
C ASP A 97 -7.25 -0.41 -20.37
N SER A 98 -5.99 -0.30 -20.81
CA SER A 98 -4.88 -1.12 -20.31
C SER A 98 -4.56 -0.89 -18.83
N GLU A 99 -4.92 0.26 -18.26
CA GLU A 99 -4.63 0.61 -16.86
C GLU A 99 -5.80 0.31 -15.91
N LYS A 100 -6.98 -0.05 -16.43
CA LYS A 100 -8.20 -0.24 -15.62
C LYS A 100 -8.01 -1.23 -14.48
N SER A 101 -7.41 -2.40 -14.74
CA SER A 101 -7.21 -3.43 -13.71
C SER A 101 -6.27 -2.96 -12.60
N LYS A 102 -5.21 -2.21 -12.96
CA LYS A 102 -4.26 -1.64 -12.00
C LYS A 102 -4.92 -0.55 -11.15
N LEU A 103 -5.72 0.32 -11.76
CA LEU A 103 -6.45 1.37 -11.06
C LEU A 103 -7.47 0.78 -10.08
N LEU A 104 -8.24 -0.23 -10.50
CA LEU A 104 -9.17 -0.93 -9.63
C LEU A 104 -8.46 -1.59 -8.45
N TRP A 105 -7.30 -2.21 -8.69
CA TRP A 105 -6.51 -2.81 -7.62
C TRP A 105 -5.99 -1.78 -6.61
N LEU A 106 -5.46 -0.65 -7.09
CA LEU A 106 -5.05 0.45 -6.23
C LEU A 106 -6.24 1.00 -5.42
N GLU A 107 -7.42 1.12 -6.03
CA GLU A 107 -8.64 1.54 -5.35
C GLU A 107 -9.02 0.56 -4.22
N ILE A 108 -9.01 -0.75 -4.48
CA ILE A 108 -9.28 -1.79 -3.46
C ILE A 108 -8.30 -1.65 -2.29
N ILE A 109 -6.99 -1.60 -2.56
CA ILE A 109 -5.97 -1.47 -1.51
C ILE A 109 -6.16 -0.20 -0.69
N VAL A 110 -6.40 0.94 -1.35
CA VAL A 110 -6.63 2.20 -0.64
C VAL A 110 -7.89 2.12 0.21
N ASN A 111 -8.99 1.57 -0.30
CA ASN A 111 -10.25 1.46 0.43
C ASN A 111 -10.10 0.59 1.69
N VAL A 112 -9.46 -0.58 1.56
CA VAL A 112 -9.19 -1.47 2.69
C VAL A 112 -8.29 -0.80 3.72
N LEU A 113 -7.17 -0.21 3.28
CA LEU A 113 -6.24 0.47 4.18
C LEU A 113 -6.87 1.70 4.88
N SER A 114 -7.89 2.30 4.27
CA SER A 114 -8.58 3.47 4.83
C SER A 114 -9.37 3.14 6.09
N VAL A 115 -9.79 1.89 6.28
CA VAL A 115 -10.46 1.41 7.50
C VAL A 115 -9.60 1.61 8.75
N TYR A 116 -8.28 1.48 8.61
CA TYR A 116 -7.33 1.58 9.73
C TYR A 116 -6.83 3.01 9.98
N GLY A 117 -7.05 3.91 9.02
CA GLY A 117 -6.57 5.30 9.08
C GLY A 117 -5.07 5.45 8.80
N GLU A 118 -4.70 6.62 8.28
CA GLU A 118 -3.33 6.90 7.81
C GLU A 118 -2.23 6.75 8.89
N SER A 119 -2.58 6.98 10.15
CA SER A 119 -1.62 6.96 11.27
C SER A 119 -1.20 5.54 11.65
N PHE A 120 -2.03 4.56 11.33
CA PHE A 120 -1.79 3.14 11.62
C PHE A 120 -1.04 2.39 10.52
N LEU A 121 -0.92 2.96 9.31
CA LEU A 121 -0.15 2.35 8.21
C LEU A 121 1.30 2.08 8.59
N SER A 122 1.91 2.96 9.39
CA SER A 122 3.28 2.78 9.89
C SER A 122 3.45 1.51 10.70
N LYS A 123 2.39 1.05 11.36
CA LYS A 123 2.40 -0.11 12.25
C LYS A 123 2.12 -1.37 11.46
N LEU A 124 1.09 -1.34 10.60
CA LEU A 124 0.78 -2.45 9.68
C LEU A 124 2.02 -2.91 8.91
N ILE A 125 2.80 -1.97 8.38
CA ILE A 125 4.02 -2.26 7.62
C ILE A 125 5.09 -2.98 8.44
N LYS A 126 5.19 -2.71 9.74
CA LYS A 126 6.19 -3.40 10.59
C LYS A 126 5.83 -4.85 10.83
N GLU A 127 4.53 -5.15 10.86
CA GLU A 127 4.01 -6.49 11.05
C GLU A 127 3.92 -7.30 9.76
N ASP A 128 4.07 -6.66 8.60
CA ASP A 128 4.14 -7.36 7.34
C ASP A 128 5.26 -8.43 7.36
N PRO A 129 4.99 -9.68 6.92
CA PRO A 129 5.97 -10.77 7.03
C PRO A 129 7.30 -10.53 6.31
N ASN A 130 7.28 -9.93 5.12
CA ASN A 130 8.51 -9.63 4.38
C ASN A 130 9.34 -8.61 5.15
N VAL A 131 8.70 -7.52 5.60
CA VAL A 131 9.37 -6.45 6.33
C VAL A 131 9.88 -6.95 7.69
N SER A 132 9.04 -7.66 8.45
CA SER A 132 9.40 -8.21 9.75
C SER A 132 10.57 -9.17 9.64
N SER A 133 10.55 -10.09 8.68
CA SER A 133 11.62 -11.08 8.47
C SER A 133 12.95 -10.39 8.14
N MET A 134 12.95 -9.49 7.15
CA MET A 134 14.16 -8.76 6.76
C MET A 134 14.71 -7.91 7.91
N ASN A 135 13.85 -7.27 8.70
CA ASN A 135 14.28 -6.51 9.87
C ASN A 135 14.91 -7.39 10.96
N SER A 136 14.31 -8.54 11.26
CA SER A 136 14.85 -9.51 12.24
C SER A 136 16.21 -10.08 11.81
N LEU A 137 16.46 -10.18 10.51
CA LEU A 137 17.73 -10.63 9.94
C LEU A 137 18.72 -9.49 9.66
N HIS A 138 18.38 -8.24 10.00
CA HIS A 138 19.16 -7.05 9.66
C HIS A 138 19.50 -6.93 8.16
N GLN A 139 18.59 -7.40 7.31
CA GLN A 139 18.75 -7.38 5.86
C GLN A 139 18.21 -6.08 5.26
N ASN A 140 19.09 -5.39 4.54
CA ASN A 140 18.73 -4.31 3.63
C ASN A 140 18.76 -4.86 2.21
N GLY A 141 17.80 -4.47 1.36
CA GLY A 141 17.74 -4.95 -0.02
C GLY A 141 16.34 -4.96 -0.57
N ASN A 142 16.18 -5.53 -1.77
CA ASN A 142 14.89 -5.62 -2.44
C ASN A 142 13.97 -6.59 -1.71
N ILE A 143 12.72 -6.18 -1.56
CA ILE A 143 11.63 -6.99 -1.01
C ILE A 143 11.02 -7.81 -2.17
N PRO A 144 10.89 -9.13 -2.03
CA PRO A 144 10.23 -9.96 -3.03
C PRO A 144 8.79 -9.51 -3.28
N CYS A 145 8.43 -9.26 -4.55
CA CYS A 145 7.08 -8.86 -4.97
C CYS A 145 6.45 -9.87 -5.95
N THR A 146 7.18 -10.95 -6.29
CA THR A 146 6.74 -12.01 -7.18
C THR A 146 5.84 -13.02 -6.45
N ASN A 147 5.10 -13.83 -7.21
CA ASN A 147 4.31 -14.93 -6.67
C ASN A 147 5.20 -16.17 -6.39
N THR A 148 6.18 -16.00 -5.51
CA THR A 148 7.11 -17.03 -5.05
C THR A 148 7.00 -17.21 -3.55
N ASP A 149 7.53 -18.31 -3.04
CA ASP A 149 7.67 -18.62 -1.62
C ASP A 149 8.60 -17.65 -0.87
N GLU A 150 9.46 -16.94 -1.60
CA GLU A 150 10.25 -15.82 -1.06
C GLU A 150 9.38 -14.62 -0.63
N ASN A 151 8.19 -14.47 -1.20
CA ASN A 151 7.24 -13.42 -0.81
C ASN A 151 6.35 -13.91 0.35
N LEU A 152 6.86 -13.74 1.56
CA LEU A 152 6.21 -14.20 2.80
C LEU A 152 4.83 -13.54 3.02
N THR A 153 4.63 -12.31 2.52
CA THR A 153 3.33 -11.63 2.56
C THR A 153 2.28 -12.40 1.77
N ILE A 154 2.63 -12.86 0.56
CA ILE A 154 1.72 -13.68 -0.26
C ILE A 154 1.49 -15.04 0.39
N GLU A 155 2.52 -15.67 0.93
CA GLU A 155 2.38 -16.98 1.56
C GLU A 155 1.42 -16.92 2.77
N LEU A 156 1.50 -15.87 3.58
CA LEU A 156 0.54 -15.63 4.65
C LEU A 156 -0.88 -15.41 4.10
N TYR A 157 -1.05 -14.60 3.05
CA TYR A 157 -2.36 -14.39 2.43
C TYR A 157 -2.96 -15.70 1.90
N LYS A 158 -2.17 -16.50 1.16
CA LYS A 158 -2.60 -17.82 0.65
C LYS A 158 -2.99 -18.76 1.79
N TYR A 159 -2.22 -18.77 2.88
CA TYR A 159 -2.53 -19.57 4.06
C TYR A 159 -3.87 -19.15 4.69
N LEU A 160 -4.11 -17.85 4.86
CA LEU A 160 -5.38 -17.33 5.39
C LEU A 160 -6.55 -17.67 4.47
N LYS A 161 -6.38 -17.52 3.16
CA LYS A 161 -7.40 -17.87 2.16
C LYS A 161 -7.75 -19.35 2.20
N LYS A 162 -6.75 -20.23 2.25
CA LYS A 162 -6.95 -21.69 2.34
C LYS A 162 -7.64 -22.06 3.65
N SER A 163 -7.10 -21.59 4.78
CA SER A 163 -7.63 -21.91 6.11
C SER A 163 -9.04 -21.33 6.34
N GLY A 164 -9.32 -20.15 5.79
CA GLY A 164 -10.63 -19.50 5.88
C GLY A 164 -11.70 -20.24 5.10
N LYS A 165 -11.39 -20.73 3.89
CA LYS A 165 -12.28 -21.62 3.12
C LYS A 165 -12.63 -22.88 3.92
N ASP A 166 -11.63 -23.51 4.52
CA ASP A 166 -11.80 -24.78 5.23
C ASP A 166 -12.55 -24.63 6.57
N ARG A 167 -12.47 -23.45 7.23
CA ARG A 167 -12.97 -23.26 8.60
C ARG A 167 -14.17 -22.33 8.75
N LEU A 168 -14.31 -21.32 7.90
CA LEU A 168 -15.33 -20.30 8.03
C LEU A 168 -16.52 -20.51 7.09
N ASN A 169 -16.47 -21.53 6.23
CA ASN A 169 -17.50 -21.81 5.22
C ASN A 169 -17.89 -20.54 4.43
N LEU A 170 -16.91 -19.67 4.19
CA LEU A 170 -17.07 -18.47 3.38
C LEU A 170 -17.27 -18.94 1.94
N GLU A 171 -18.52 -19.08 1.52
CA GLU A 171 -18.90 -19.45 0.15
C GLU A 171 -18.51 -18.37 -0.87
N SER A 172 -18.17 -17.16 -0.39
CA SER A 172 -17.81 -16.05 -1.25
C SER A 172 -16.41 -16.24 -1.86
N SER A 173 -16.31 -16.01 -3.17
CA SER A 173 -15.05 -15.90 -3.91
C SER A 173 -14.38 -14.54 -3.73
N LEU A 174 -14.81 -13.71 -2.76
CA LEU A 174 -14.41 -12.32 -2.68
C LEU A 174 -13.03 -12.22 -2.03
N ASP A 175 -12.01 -12.09 -2.88
CA ASP A 175 -10.63 -11.85 -2.48
C ASP A 175 -10.48 -10.63 -1.54
N GLU A 176 -11.43 -9.68 -1.57
CA GLU A 176 -11.50 -8.54 -0.65
C GLU A 176 -11.75 -8.93 0.82
N GLU A 177 -12.55 -9.96 1.10
CA GLU A 177 -12.82 -10.40 2.48
C GLU A 177 -11.56 -11.01 3.12
N TYR A 178 -10.82 -11.81 2.33
CA TYR A 178 -9.54 -12.37 2.76
C TYR A 178 -8.46 -11.29 2.88
N LEU A 179 -8.51 -10.25 2.04
CA LEU A 179 -7.64 -9.09 2.15
C LEU A 179 -7.90 -8.31 3.44
N MET A 180 -9.16 -8.11 3.79
CA MET A 180 -9.56 -7.53 5.08
C MET A 180 -9.05 -8.37 6.25
N LEU A 181 -9.24 -9.69 6.21
CA LEU A 181 -8.74 -10.61 7.24
C LEU A 181 -7.21 -10.54 7.39
N PHE A 182 -6.49 -10.44 6.27
CA PHE A 182 -5.04 -10.28 6.27
C PHE A 182 -4.62 -9.00 7.02
N PHE A 183 -5.20 -7.84 6.67
CA PHE A 183 -4.85 -6.60 7.35
C PHE A 183 -5.34 -6.55 8.80
N ASP A 184 -6.46 -7.19 9.11
CA ASP A 184 -6.97 -7.35 10.48
C ASP A 184 -6.00 -8.16 11.33
N LEU A 185 -5.40 -9.22 10.78
CA LEU A 185 -4.37 -10.00 11.47
C LEU A 185 -3.15 -9.13 11.80
N LEU A 186 -2.63 -8.39 10.80
CA LEU A 186 -1.52 -7.46 11.01
C LEU A 186 -1.87 -6.39 12.05
N TYR A 187 -3.12 -5.93 12.05
CA TYR A 187 -3.61 -4.94 13.01
C TYR A 187 -3.74 -5.50 14.44
N ARG A 188 -4.27 -6.72 14.60
CA ARG A 188 -4.51 -7.36 15.91
C ARG A 188 -3.23 -7.68 16.65
N LYS A 189 -2.22 -8.20 15.95
CA LYS A 189 -0.90 -8.47 16.54
C LYS A 189 -0.33 -7.22 17.22
N TYR A 190 -0.62 -6.04 16.68
CA TYR A 190 -0.23 -4.77 17.31
C TYR A 190 -1.12 -4.36 18.50
N LYS A 191 -2.42 -4.70 18.50
CA LYS A 191 -3.33 -4.31 19.59
C LYS A 191 -3.05 -5.07 20.90
N GLU A 192 -2.51 -6.27 20.80
CA GLU A 192 -2.16 -7.12 21.96
C GLU A 192 -0.86 -6.67 22.67
N ASP A 193 -0.04 -5.80 22.05
CA ASP A 193 1.17 -5.20 22.63
C ASP A 193 0.89 -3.93 23.48
N LYS A 194 -0.34 -3.74 23.98
CA LYS A 194 -0.73 -2.65 24.88
C LYS A 194 -1.46 -3.16 26.11
#